data_AF-A0A9D2BXF0-F1
#
_entry.id   AF-A0A9D2BXF0-F1
#
_cell.length_a   1.000
_cell.length_b   1.000
_cell.length_c   1.000
_cell.angle_alpha   90.00
_cell.angle_beta   90.00
_cell.angle_gamma   90.00
#
_symmetry.space_group_name_H-M   'P 1'
#
loop_
_entity.id
_entity.type
_entity.pdbx_description
1 polymer ?
#
loop_
_entity_poly.entity_id
_entity_poly.type
_entity_poly.pdbx_seq_one_letter_code
_entity_poly.pdbx_strand_id
1 'polypeptide(L)'
;MKSERILDALAQVEEAYIAQAAPGGKRVVPRGRLLRRGLALAACLCLAAAGGLALYRQANPWPVWEIPQSQASSGEIAQVPRWEELPLWAQYDQVTWEGREYQVMGESQVTQEDLGEPLAETTAQGWDEYASLAGEDGSRHHPAQLQALEGINPQAAVAVQLQGEERWYAAVCSDYRPQTLGQFLEDLNLRETLVVNRAYYQRTTLLGGEETVILEPVDRQRLLAMLETAPQAENQYGGSLHDLPKEVLDLSVSLPLLGYDNISISLREGGWVLTNILSTGKLFQVGEDAAGDFVRYVLEECPGYRPRYTSSEERAAIPE
;
A
#
# COMPACT_ATOMS: atom_id res chain seq x y z
N MET A 1 -74.53 19.50 -56.31
CA MET A 1 -75.27 18.24 -56.10
C MET A 1 -74.56 17.28 -55.12
N LYS A 2 -74.12 17.75 -53.94
CA LYS A 2 -73.56 16.92 -52.85
C LYS A 2 -73.83 17.46 -51.42
N SER A 3 -74.74 18.43 -51.26
CA SER A 3 -74.97 19.07 -49.94
C SER A 3 -76.35 18.80 -49.32
N GLU A 4 -77.25 18.09 -50.01
CA GLU A 4 -78.57 17.72 -49.46
C GLU A 4 -78.61 16.28 -48.90
N ARG A 5 -77.53 15.49 -49.04
CA ARG A 5 -77.46 14.12 -48.50
C ARG A 5 -76.92 14.01 -47.07
N ILE A 6 -76.41 15.10 -46.49
CA ILE A 6 -75.81 15.10 -45.14
C ILE A 6 -76.83 15.52 -44.07
N LEU A 7 -77.82 16.35 -44.42
CA LEU A 7 -78.84 16.81 -43.47
C LEU A 7 -79.91 15.74 -43.16
N ASP A 8 -80.23 14.85 -44.09
CA ASP A 8 -81.15 13.73 -43.86
C ASP A 8 -80.54 12.55 -43.07
N ALA A 9 -79.21 12.46 -42.99
CA ALA A 9 -78.51 11.42 -42.22
C ALA A 9 -78.30 11.80 -40.73
N LEU A 10 -78.57 13.05 -40.35
CA LEU A 10 -78.40 13.57 -38.99
C LEU A 10 -79.73 13.70 -38.21
N ALA A 11 -80.88 13.45 -38.85
CA ALA A 11 -82.21 13.62 -38.25
C ALA A 11 -82.81 12.33 -37.65
N GLN A 12 -82.08 11.21 -37.61
CA GLN A 12 -82.55 9.93 -37.05
C GLN A 12 -81.60 9.33 -36.01
N VAL A 13 -81.06 10.15 -35.10
CA VAL A 13 -80.50 9.59 -33.87
C VAL A 13 -81.66 9.41 -32.90
N GLU A 14 -82.12 8.16 -32.76
CA GLU A 14 -83.08 7.75 -31.73
C GLU A 14 -82.60 8.21 -30.34
N GLU A 15 -83.53 8.71 -29.53
CA GLU A 15 -83.34 9.11 -28.12
C GLU A 15 -82.71 7.98 -27.26
N ALA A 16 -82.77 6.74 -27.74
CA ALA A 16 -82.11 5.57 -27.16
C ALA A 16 -80.57 5.66 -27.15
N TYR A 17 -79.95 6.38 -28.08
CA TYR A 17 -78.49 6.54 -28.14
C TYR A 17 -77.94 7.66 -27.25
N ILE A 18 -78.79 8.59 -26.79
CA ILE A 18 -78.39 9.64 -25.83
C ILE A 18 -78.35 9.08 -24.40
N ALA A 19 -79.16 8.06 -24.09
CA ALA A 19 -79.17 7.39 -22.78
C ALA A 19 -77.91 6.52 -22.52
N GLN A 20 -77.14 6.13 -23.55
CA GLN A 20 -75.85 5.43 -23.39
C GLN A 20 -74.64 6.37 -23.19
N ALA A 21 -74.83 7.69 -23.29
CA ALA A 21 -73.78 8.69 -23.11
C ALA A 21 -73.85 9.41 -21.75
N ALA A 22 -74.60 8.89 -20.78
CA ALA A 22 -74.55 9.39 -19.40
C ALA A 22 -73.20 9.02 -18.75
N PRO A 23 -72.49 9.94 -18.06
CA PRO A 23 -71.25 9.64 -17.35
C PRO A 23 -71.59 8.89 -16.05
N GLY A 24 -71.97 7.62 -16.20
CA GLY A 24 -72.39 6.74 -15.11
C GLY A 24 -71.31 5.72 -14.80
N GLY A 25 -70.50 6.01 -13.78
CA GLY A 25 -69.67 5.02 -13.10
C GLY A 25 -68.22 5.42 -12.98
N LYS A 26 -67.81 5.85 -11.78
CA LYS A 26 -66.40 5.76 -11.37
C LYS A 26 -65.96 4.32 -11.67
N ARG A 27 -64.99 4.12 -12.56
CA ARG A 27 -64.33 2.82 -12.71
C ARG A 27 -63.70 2.50 -11.37
N VAL A 28 -64.41 1.76 -10.52
CA VAL A 28 -63.86 1.16 -9.31
C VAL A 28 -62.91 0.10 -9.82
N VAL A 29 -61.65 0.49 -10.05
CA VAL A 29 -60.58 -0.47 -10.25
C VAL A 29 -60.61 -1.35 -8.99
N PRO A 30 -60.85 -2.68 -9.11
CA PRO A 30 -61.01 -3.51 -7.93
C PRO A 30 -59.77 -3.31 -7.07
N ARG A 31 -59.94 -3.01 -5.77
CA ARG A 31 -58.83 -2.70 -4.85
C ARG A 31 -57.68 -3.70 -4.99
N GLY A 32 -57.98 -4.98 -5.29
CA GLY A 32 -57.00 -6.02 -5.59
C GLY A 32 -56.15 -5.85 -6.86
N ARG A 33 -56.61 -5.18 -7.94
CA ARG A 33 -55.78 -4.90 -9.13
C ARG A 33 -54.79 -3.75 -8.90
N LEU A 34 -55.20 -2.71 -8.17
CA LEU A 34 -54.29 -1.64 -7.72
C LEU A 34 -53.27 -2.18 -6.72
N LEU A 35 -53.69 -3.03 -5.77
CA LEU A 35 -52.79 -3.69 -4.83
C LEU A 35 -51.80 -4.62 -5.55
N ARG A 36 -52.26 -5.43 -6.52
CA ARG A 36 -51.38 -6.33 -7.32
C ARG A 36 -50.41 -5.56 -8.21
N ARG A 37 -50.83 -4.43 -8.80
CA ARG A 37 -49.93 -3.54 -9.58
C ARG A 37 -48.93 -2.81 -8.69
N GLY A 38 -49.35 -2.35 -7.52
CA GLY A 38 -48.46 -1.77 -6.50
C GLY A 38 -47.47 -2.78 -5.95
N LEU A 39 -47.90 -4.02 -5.69
CA LEU A 39 -47.03 -5.13 -5.28
C LEU A 39 -46.05 -5.54 -6.38
N ALA A 40 -46.47 -5.56 -7.65
CA ALA A 40 -45.58 -5.83 -8.77
C ALA A 40 -44.53 -4.72 -8.96
N LEU A 41 -44.94 -3.44 -8.89
CA LEU A 41 -44.02 -2.29 -8.91
C LEU A 41 -43.05 -2.31 -7.73
N ALA A 42 -43.54 -2.61 -6.52
CA ALA A 42 -42.71 -2.76 -5.34
C ALA A 42 -41.72 -3.92 -5.47
N ALA A 43 -42.15 -5.07 -6.01
CA ALA A 43 -41.27 -6.21 -6.28
C ALA A 43 -40.19 -5.87 -7.33
N CYS A 44 -40.55 -5.16 -8.41
CA CYS A 44 -39.59 -4.67 -9.39
C CYS A 44 -38.58 -3.68 -8.79
N LEU A 45 -39.03 -2.76 -7.93
CA LEU A 45 -38.14 -1.84 -7.21
C LEU A 45 -37.24 -2.56 -6.21
N CYS A 46 -37.75 -3.57 -5.49
CA CYS A 46 -36.93 -4.40 -4.60
C CYS A 46 -35.89 -5.22 -5.38
N LEU A 47 -36.25 -5.78 -6.54
CA LEU A 47 -35.30 -6.50 -7.40
C LEU A 47 -34.26 -5.56 -8.01
N ALA A 48 -34.66 -4.37 -8.44
CA ALA A 48 -33.72 -3.34 -8.93
C ALA A 48 -32.79 -2.84 -7.81
N ALA A 49 -33.31 -2.64 -6.60
CA ALA A 49 -32.52 -2.25 -5.43
C ALA A 49 -31.57 -3.37 -4.98
N ALA A 50 -32.03 -4.63 -4.95
CA ALA A 50 -31.20 -5.78 -4.60
C ALA A 50 -30.12 -6.03 -5.67
N GLY A 51 -30.47 -5.94 -6.95
CA GLY A 51 -29.52 -6.03 -8.06
C GLY A 51 -28.51 -4.88 -8.04
N GLY A 52 -28.97 -3.65 -7.79
CA GLY A 52 -28.10 -2.49 -7.63
C GLY A 52 -27.15 -2.62 -6.44
N LEU A 53 -27.63 -3.11 -5.30
CA LEU A 53 -26.80 -3.35 -4.11
C LEU A 53 -25.79 -4.48 -4.34
N ALA A 54 -26.17 -5.56 -5.04
CA ALA A 54 -25.28 -6.65 -5.39
C ALA A 54 -24.16 -6.18 -6.33
N LEU A 55 -24.50 -5.41 -7.37
CA LEU A 55 -23.53 -4.79 -8.28
C LEU A 55 -22.62 -3.80 -7.53
N TYR A 56 -23.19 -3.01 -6.62
CA TYR A 56 -22.41 -2.08 -5.79
C TYR A 56 -21.41 -2.80 -4.88
N ARG A 57 -21.82 -3.89 -4.22
CA ARG A 57 -20.93 -4.72 -3.38
C ARG A 57 -19.88 -5.46 -4.20
N GLN A 58 -20.23 -5.95 -5.39
CA GLN A 58 -19.27 -6.56 -6.30
C GLN A 58 -18.25 -5.53 -6.79
N ALA A 59 -18.69 -4.30 -7.07
CA ALA A 59 -17.80 -3.21 -7.43
C ALA A 59 -16.96 -2.73 -6.25
N ASN A 60 -17.45 -2.84 -5.00
CA ASN A 60 -16.77 -2.37 -3.79
C ASN A 60 -16.70 -3.49 -2.74
N PRO A 61 -15.84 -4.51 -2.95
CA PRO A 61 -15.80 -5.66 -2.05
C PRO A 61 -15.18 -5.30 -0.68
N TRP A 62 -14.38 -4.23 -0.60
CA TRP A 62 -13.73 -3.80 0.64
C TRP A 62 -14.47 -2.64 1.34
N PRO A 63 -14.67 -2.73 2.68
CA PRO A 63 -15.23 -1.65 3.47
C PRO A 63 -14.32 -0.41 3.46
N VAL A 64 -14.92 0.76 3.72
CA VAL A 64 -14.16 1.99 3.94
C VAL A 64 -13.80 2.07 5.42
N TRP A 65 -12.54 2.39 5.72
CA TRP A 65 -12.10 2.70 7.08
C TRP A 65 -11.65 4.16 7.14
N GLU A 66 -12.27 4.94 8.02
CA GLU A 66 -11.83 6.30 8.31
C GLU A 66 -10.58 6.29 9.19
N ILE A 67 -9.54 6.95 8.70
CA ILE A 67 -8.28 7.11 9.42
C ILE A 67 -8.16 8.60 9.78
N PRO A 68 -8.17 8.97 11.07
CA PRO A 68 -7.94 10.35 11.47
C PRO A 68 -6.57 10.78 10.98
N GLN A 69 -6.50 11.85 10.20
CA GLN A 69 -5.23 12.41 9.79
C GLN A 69 -4.56 13.01 11.03
N SER A 70 -3.45 12.40 11.48
CA SER A 70 -2.59 13.05 12.45
C SER A 70 -2.00 14.30 11.81
N GLN A 71 -1.85 15.39 12.56
CA GLN A 71 -1.23 16.64 12.07
C GLN A 71 0.28 16.49 11.80
N ALA A 72 0.77 15.28 11.49
CA ALA A 72 2.17 15.02 11.19
C ALA A 72 2.51 15.56 9.80
N SER A 73 2.94 16.83 9.80
CA SER A 73 3.73 17.57 8.83
C SER A 73 3.35 17.43 7.35
N SER A 74 2.53 18.36 6.86
CA SER A 74 2.50 18.78 5.45
C SER A 74 3.64 19.75 5.10
N GLY A 75 4.78 19.66 5.79
CA GLY A 75 5.91 20.54 5.55
C GLY A 75 6.72 20.02 4.37
N GLU A 76 6.54 20.59 3.19
CA GLU A 76 7.44 20.37 2.03
C GLU A 76 8.88 20.85 2.32
N ILE A 77 9.07 21.60 3.42
CA ILE A 77 10.35 22.10 3.90
C ILE A 77 10.52 21.64 5.35
N ALA A 78 11.48 20.74 5.57
CA ALA A 78 11.93 20.35 6.90
C ALA A 78 13.12 21.21 7.32
N GLN A 79 13.13 21.66 8.58
CA GLN A 79 14.34 22.26 9.15
C GLN A 79 15.33 21.13 9.44
N VAL A 80 16.55 21.24 8.92
CA VAL A 80 17.64 20.31 9.26
C VAL A 80 18.04 20.57 10.73
N PRO A 81 18.06 19.55 11.60
CA PRO A 81 18.55 19.71 12.96
C PRO A 81 20.00 20.19 12.97
N ARG A 82 20.39 20.97 13.97
CA ARG A 82 21.81 21.35 14.12
C ARG A 82 22.64 20.15 14.57
N TRP A 83 23.94 20.17 14.26
CA TRP A 83 24.87 19.12 14.66
C TRP A 83 24.76 18.74 16.14
N GLU A 84 24.78 19.73 17.04
CA GLU A 84 24.70 19.53 18.50
C GLU A 84 23.33 19.03 18.99
N GLU A 85 22.30 19.03 18.14
CA GLU A 85 20.95 18.53 18.43
C GLU A 85 20.77 17.08 17.98
N LEU A 86 21.69 16.55 17.15
CA LEU A 86 21.65 15.19 16.65
C LEU A 86 22.12 14.21 17.74
N PRO A 87 21.47 13.04 17.89
CA PRO A 87 22.04 11.95 18.67
C PRO A 87 23.35 11.47 18.04
N LEU A 88 24.22 10.85 18.84
CA LEU A 88 25.59 10.50 18.42
C LEU A 88 25.63 9.66 17.12
N TRP A 89 24.72 8.70 16.97
CA TRP A 89 24.61 7.88 15.76
C TRP A 89 24.23 8.67 14.51
N ALA A 90 23.50 9.79 14.65
CA ALA A 90 23.12 10.66 13.54
C ALA A 90 24.19 11.73 13.27
N GLN A 91 24.98 12.08 14.29
CA GLN A 91 26.20 12.86 14.09
C GLN A 91 27.21 12.04 13.29
N TYR A 92 27.46 10.79 13.67
CA TYR A 92 28.48 9.94 13.06
C TYR A 92 27.85 8.73 12.37
N ASP A 93 27.14 9.01 11.28
CA ASP A 93 26.22 8.10 10.63
C ASP A 93 26.86 7.26 9.51
N GLN A 94 28.16 7.39 9.27
CA GLN A 94 28.87 6.64 8.25
C GLN A 94 30.10 5.93 8.83
N VAL A 95 30.33 4.67 8.45
CA VAL A 95 31.58 3.94 8.72
C VAL A 95 32.12 3.30 7.45
N THR A 96 33.44 3.12 7.38
CA THR A 96 34.09 2.43 6.26
C THR A 96 34.77 1.16 6.75
N TRP A 97 34.54 0.06 6.05
CA TRP A 97 35.18 -1.24 6.31
C TRP A 97 35.43 -1.97 4.99
N GLU A 98 36.64 -2.50 4.81
CA GLU A 98 37.09 -3.18 3.57
C GLU A 98 36.83 -2.39 2.27
N GLY A 99 36.96 -1.06 2.34
CA GLY A 99 36.74 -0.18 1.18
C GLY A 99 35.27 0.02 0.80
N ARG A 100 34.33 -0.40 1.65
CA ARG A 100 32.88 -0.15 1.52
C ARG A 100 32.42 0.84 2.57
N GLU A 101 31.43 1.64 2.19
CA GLU A 101 30.72 2.55 3.09
C GLU A 101 29.44 1.89 3.62
N TYR A 102 29.19 2.11 4.90
CA TYR A 102 28.01 1.63 5.61
C TYR A 102 27.35 2.81 6.33
N GLN A 103 26.03 2.87 6.23
CA GLN A 103 25.21 3.87 6.88
C GLN A 103 24.68 3.33 8.21
N VAL A 104 24.93 4.03 9.31
CA VAL A 104 24.44 3.69 10.65
C VAL A 104 22.93 3.95 10.73
N MET A 105 22.20 2.97 11.25
CA MET A 105 20.74 2.97 11.32
C MET A 105 20.30 3.16 12.77
N GLY A 106 19.94 4.38 13.17
CA GLY A 106 19.59 4.72 14.56
C GLY A 106 18.40 3.96 15.15
N GLU A 107 17.45 3.57 14.30
CA GLU A 107 16.25 2.81 14.67
C GLU A 107 16.48 1.29 14.71
N SER A 108 17.72 0.84 14.50
CA SER A 108 18.05 -0.59 14.57
C SER A 108 17.90 -1.15 15.99
N GLN A 109 17.44 -2.39 16.05
CA GLN A 109 17.18 -3.13 17.29
C GLN A 109 18.26 -4.20 17.52
N VAL A 110 19.53 -3.82 17.48
CA VAL A 110 20.65 -4.73 17.73
C VAL A 110 20.81 -5.00 19.23
N THR A 111 20.78 -6.27 19.61
CA THR A 111 21.04 -6.76 20.96
C THR A 111 22.36 -7.54 21.01
N GLN A 112 22.81 -7.92 22.21
CA GLN A 112 24.03 -8.71 22.38
C GLN A 112 23.93 -10.10 21.74
N GLU A 113 22.73 -10.66 21.60
CA GLU A 113 22.51 -11.97 20.98
C GLU A 113 22.63 -11.93 19.45
N ASP A 114 22.50 -10.74 18.86
CA ASP A 114 22.64 -10.52 17.42
C ASP A 114 24.10 -10.29 17.00
N LEU A 115 25.02 -10.17 17.95
CA LEU A 115 26.43 -9.89 17.68
C LEU A 115 27.20 -11.17 17.37
N GLY A 116 27.95 -11.12 16.26
CA GLY A 116 28.88 -12.16 15.84
C GLY A 116 30.33 -11.84 16.22
N GLU A 117 31.26 -12.26 15.37
CA GLU A 117 32.68 -12.06 15.61
C GLU A 117 33.14 -10.59 15.49
N PRO A 118 34.16 -10.16 16.26
CA PRO A 118 34.78 -8.86 16.07
C PRO A 118 35.43 -8.70 14.69
N LEU A 119 35.17 -7.57 14.03
CA LEU A 119 35.69 -7.29 12.68
C LEU A 119 36.85 -6.29 12.70
N ALA A 120 36.65 -5.10 13.29
CA ALA A 120 37.66 -4.03 13.28
C ALA A 120 37.38 -2.93 14.31
N GLU A 121 38.42 -2.23 14.75
CA GLU A 121 38.29 -0.86 15.25
C GLU A 121 38.39 0.10 14.05
N THR A 122 37.53 1.13 14.02
CA THR A 122 37.42 2.07 12.90
C THR A 122 37.10 3.48 13.39
N THR A 123 36.90 4.39 12.43
CA THR A 123 36.45 5.75 12.68
C THR A 123 35.14 5.98 11.94
N ALA A 124 34.09 6.31 12.68
CA ALA A 124 32.84 6.81 12.13
C ALA A 124 33.01 8.26 11.68
N GLN A 125 32.30 8.63 10.63
CA GLN A 125 32.35 9.91 9.95
C GLN A 125 30.97 10.54 9.96
N GLY A 126 30.95 11.86 9.87
CA GLY A 126 29.72 12.63 9.75
C GLY A 126 29.96 14.01 9.15
N TRP A 127 28.86 14.65 8.77
CA TRP A 127 28.88 15.93 8.06
C TRP A 127 28.05 17.00 8.76
N ASP A 128 28.72 18.05 9.24
CA ASP A 128 28.11 19.24 9.82
C ASP A 128 27.75 20.23 8.69
N GLU A 129 26.51 20.13 8.22
CA GLU A 129 25.95 20.97 7.16
C GLU A 129 26.07 22.48 7.49
N TYR A 130 25.89 22.85 8.76
CA TYR A 130 25.94 24.26 9.16
C TYR A 130 27.36 24.82 9.17
N ALA A 131 28.35 24.04 9.62
CA ALA A 131 29.76 24.44 9.50
C ALA A 131 30.17 24.57 8.03
N SER A 132 29.76 23.63 7.17
CA SER A 132 30.03 23.70 5.74
C SER A 132 29.44 24.97 5.10
N LEU A 133 28.17 25.29 5.41
CA LEU A 133 27.50 26.50 4.93
C LEU A 133 28.17 27.80 5.43
N ALA A 134 28.82 27.76 6.59
CA ALA A 134 29.61 28.88 7.12
C ALA A 134 31.00 29.02 6.46
N GLY A 135 31.38 28.10 5.57
CA GLY A 135 32.69 28.06 4.92
C GLY A 135 33.79 27.41 5.77
N GLU A 136 33.40 26.67 6.82
CA GLU A 136 34.30 25.88 7.67
C GLU A 136 34.36 24.43 7.18
N ASP A 137 35.32 23.66 7.70
CA ASP A 137 35.34 22.21 7.46
C ASP A 137 34.15 21.55 8.19
N GLY A 138 33.25 20.93 7.43
CA GLY A 138 32.08 20.22 7.94
C GLY A 138 32.38 18.78 8.36
N SER A 139 33.55 18.24 8.03
CA SER A 139 33.89 16.84 8.33
C SER A 139 34.12 16.65 9.83
N ARG A 140 33.55 15.58 10.37
CA ARG A 140 33.66 15.19 11.78
C ARG A 140 33.95 13.69 11.86
N HIS A 141 34.69 13.29 12.89
CA HIS A 141 35.18 11.92 13.06
C HIS A 141 35.01 11.46 14.51
N HIS A 142 34.70 10.19 14.70
CA HIS A 142 34.50 9.60 16.02
C HIS A 142 34.97 8.14 16.08
N PRO A 143 35.72 7.70 17.11
CA PRO A 143 36.12 6.31 17.24
C PRO A 143 34.93 5.35 17.32
N ALA A 144 35.04 4.21 16.65
CA ALA A 144 34.00 3.19 16.60
C ALA A 144 34.61 1.78 16.55
N GLN A 145 33.81 0.77 16.87
CA GLN A 145 34.17 -0.62 16.70
C GLN A 145 33.08 -1.37 15.92
N LEU A 146 33.51 -2.34 15.13
CA LEU A 146 32.67 -3.14 14.24
C LEU A 146 32.67 -4.61 14.65
N GLN A 147 31.49 -5.23 14.60
CA GLN A 147 31.30 -6.67 14.73
C GLN A 147 30.39 -7.17 13.60
N ALA A 148 30.46 -8.47 13.31
CA ALA A 148 29.49 -9.11 12.46
C ALA A 148 28.10 -9.11 13.13
N LEU A 149 27.05 -9.21 12.33
CA LEU A 149 25.70 -9.53 12.80
C LEU A 149 25.44 -11.01 12.52
N GLU A 150 24.92 -11.74 13.50
CA GLU A 150 24.69 -13.19 13.39
C GLU A 150 23.72 -13.49 12.23
N GLY A 151 24.14 -14.38 11.33
CA GLY A 151 23.36 -14.76 10.14
C GLY A 151 23.29 -13.70 9.04
N ILE A 152 23.93 -12.54 9.19
CA ILE A 152 23.99 -11.49 8.16
C ILE A 152 25.39 -11.44 7.56
N ASN A 153 25.47 -11.37 6.24
CA ASN A 153 26.75 -11.21 5.55
C ASN A 153 27.36 -9.83 5.89
N PRO A 154 28.60 -9.77 6.41
CA PRO A 154 29.25 -8.51 6.77
C PRO A 154 29.41 -7.53 5.60
N GLN A 155 29.41 -8.00 4.35
CA GLN A 155 29.44 -7.14 3.16
C GLN A 155 28.11 -6.41 2.92
N ALA A 156 27.02 -6.86 3.54
CA ALA A 156 25.68 -6.29 3.43
C ALA A 156 25.34 -5.40 4.63
N ALA A 157 25.65 -5.84 5.85
CA ALA A 157 25.53 -5.03 7.06
C ALA A 157 26.45 -5.52 8.18
N VAL A 158 26.83 -4.62 9.07
CA VAL A 158 27.66 -4.87 10.26
C VAL A 158 27.02 -4.23 11.50
N ALA A 159 27.42 -4.65 12.69
CA ALA A 159 27.12 -3.94 13.92
C ALA A 159 28.20 -2.90 14.20
N VAL A 160 27.81 -1.70 14.61
CA VAL A 160 28.69 -0.61 15.02
C VAL A 160 28.38 -0.17 16.45
N GLN A 161 29.41 0.05 17.24
CA GLN A 161 29.32 0.77 18.51
C GLN A 161 30.24 2.00 18.45
N LEU A 162 29.67 3.16 18.74
CA LEU A 162 30.39 4.42 18.87
C LEU A 162 31.01 4.51 20.27
N GLN A 163 32.26 4.95 20.36
CA GLN A 163 32.95 5.02 21.66
C GLN A 163 32.17 5.89 22.67
N GLY A 164 31.95 5.37 23.87
CA GLY A 164 31.18 6.09 24.90
C GLY A 164 29.68 5.80 24.87
N GLU A 165 29.18 5.03 23.89
CA GLU A 165 27.86 4.39 23.97
C GLU A 165 27.98 2.89 24.28
N GLU A 166 27.02 2.38 25.06
CA GLU A 166 26.88 0.94 25.30
C GLU A 166 26.06 0.26 24.18
N ARG A 167 25.25 1.03 23.46
CA ARG A 167 24.34 0.52 22.43
C ARG A 167 25.09 0.17 21.15
N TRP A 168 24.66 -0.91 20.52
CA TRP A 168 25.03 -1.28 19.16
C TRP A 168 23.95 -0.85 18.18
N TYR A 169 24.37 -0.44 17.00
CA TYR A 169 23.51 -0.12 15.87
C TYR A 169 23.88 -1.00 14.68
N ALA A 170 22.94 -1.30 13.81
CA ALA A 170 23.28 -1.84 12.50
C ALA A 170 23.81 -0.70 11.61
N ALA A 171 24.83 -1.01 10.80
CA ALA A 171 25.28 -0.18 9.70
C ALA A 171 25.15 -0.96 8.40
N VAL A 172 24.44 -0.40 7.41
CA VAL A 172 24.03 -1.10 6.18
C VAL A 172 24.81 -0.61 4.97
N CYS A 173 25.24 -1.51 4.10
CA CYS A 173 25.92 -1.17 2.85
C CYS A 173 24.90 -1.04 1.72
N SER A 174 24.59 0.20 1.32
CA SER A 174 23.68 0.45 0.20
C SER A 174 24.21 -0.05 -1.13
N ASP A 175 25.53 -0.22 -1.27
CA ASP A 175 26.20 -0.69 -2.47
C ASP A 175 26.30 -2.21 -2.57
N TYR A 176 25.86 -2.94 -1.53
CA TYR A 176 25.77 -4.38 -1.60
C TYR A 176 24.78 -4.80 -2.71
N ARG A 177 25.26 -5.68 -3.60
CA ARG A 177 24.48 -6.21 -4.73
C ARG A 177 24.54 -7.74 -4.66
N PRO A 178 23.45 -8.40 -4.24
CA PRO A 178 23.36 -9.85 -4.33
C PRO A 178 23.38 -10.25 -5.82
N GLN A 179 24.00 -11.38 -6.13
CA GLN A 179 23.97 -11.93 -7.49
C GLN A 179 22.62 -12.59 -7.78
N THR A 180 22.08 -13.30 -6.79
CA THR A 180 20.81 -14.03 -6.91
C THR A 180 19.83 -13.73 -5.79
N LEU A 181 18.55 -14.01 -6.01
CA LEU A 181 17.52 -13.89 -4.98
C LEU A 181 17.79 -14.80 -3.78
N GLY A 182 18.27 -16.02 -4.01
CA GLY A 182 18.63 -16.96 -2.94
C GLY A 182 19.74 -16.43 -2.06
N GLN A 183 20.80 -15.88 -2.67
CA GLN A 183 21.86 -15.19 -1.95
C GLN A 183 21.29 -14.01 -1.15
N PHE A 184 20.38 -13.22 -1.73
CA PHE A 184 19.79 -12.09 -1.03
C PHE A 184 18.99 -12.49 0.21
N LEU A 185 18.21 -13.57 0.13
CA LEU A 185 17.47 -14.12 1.27
C LEU A 185 18.40 -14.63 2.39
N GLU A 186 19.53 -15.23 2.00
CA GLU A 186 20.51 -15.79 2.93
C GLU A 186 21.39 -14.71 3.56
N ASP A 187 22.02 -13.86 2.76
CA ASP A 187 22.97 -12.82 3.20
C ASP A 187 22.31 -11.78 4.13
N LEU A 188 20.99 -11.64 4.11
CA LEU A 188 20.23 -10.77 5.00
C LEU A 188 19.34 -11.52 6.02
N ASN A 189 19.48 -12.84 6.10
CA ASN A 189 18.67 -13.69 6.98
C ASN A 189 17.15 -13.40 6.90
N LEU A 190 16.63 -13.14 5.71
CA LEU A 190 15.25 -12.65 5.53
C LEU A 190 14.20 -13.68 5.94
N ARG A 191 14.57 -14.96 6.02
CA ARG A 191 13.68 -16.04 6.49
C ARG A 191 13.23 -15.83 7.93
N GLU A 192 14.16 -15.38 8.77
CA GLU A 192 13.94 -15.21 10.19
C GLU A 192 13.56 -13.75 10.53
N THR A 193 14.15 -12.79 9.84
CA THR A 193 14.09 -11.37 10.24
C THR A 193 13.01 -10.55 9.53
N LEU A 194 12.52 -10.99 8.37
CA LEU A 194 11.53 -10.23 7.59
C LEU A 194 10.20 -10.16 8.33
N VAL A 195 9.69 -8.94 8.49
CA VAL A 195 8.34 -8.67 8.99
C VAL A 195 7.50 -8.15 7.84
N VAL A 196 6.36 -8.79 7.56
CA VAL A 196 5.39 -8.30 6.58
C VAL A 196 4.32 -7.52 7.32
N ASN A 197 4.19 -6.23 7.01
CA ASN A 197 3.24 -5.35 7.68
C ASN A 197 1.87 -5.45 7.02
N ARG A 198 1.79 -5.00 5.76
CA ARG A 198 0.55 -4.93 4.98
C ARG A 198 0.83 -4.86 3.48
N ALA A 199 -0.16 -5.22 2.67
CA ALA A 199 -0.12 -5.02 1.24
C ALA A 199 -0.93 -3.80 0.81
N TYR A 200 -0.50 -3.16 -0.28
CA TYR A 200 -1.21 -2.11 -0.98
C TYR A 200 -1.54 -2.59 -2.39
N TYR A 201 -2.82 -2.51 -2.73
CA TYR A 201 -3.32 -2.81 -4.06
C TYR A 201 -3.94 -1.55 -4.67
N GLN A 202 -3.36 -1.07 -5.76
CA GLN A 202 -3.92 0.03 -6.53
C GLN A 202 -4.86 -0.51 -7.60
N ARG A 203 -6.10 -0.02 -7.61
CA ARG A 203 -7.08 -0.39 -8.65
C ARG A 203 -7.79 0.81 -9.23
N THR A 204 -8.16 0.67 -10.50
CA THR A 204 -9.03 1.63 -11.18
C THR A 204 -10.49 1.28 -10.87
N THR A 205 -11.21 2.24 -10.29
CA THR A 205 -12.65 2.17 -10.05
C THR A 205 -13.42 2.15 -11.37
N LEU A 206 -14.69 1.74 -11.33
CA LEU A 206 -15.59 1.74 -12.50
C LEU A 206 -15.73 3.12 -13.16
N LEU A 207 -15.50 4.20 -12.41
CA LEU A 207 -15.58 5.58 -12.89
C LEU A 207 -14.23 6.13 -13.36
N GLY A 208 -13.19 5.30 -13.42
CA GLY A 208 -11.85 5.68 -13.89
C GLY A 208 -10.96 6.36 -12.85
N GLY A 209 -11.42 6.54 -11.61
CA GLY A 209 -10.57 7.00 -10.51
C GLY A 209 -9.68 5.89 -9.97
N GLU A 210 -8.53 6.22 -9.41
CA GLU A 210 -7.65 5.27 -8.71
C GLU A 210 -8.00 5.20 -7.22
N GLU A 211 -7.95 4.01 -6.65
CA GLU A 211 -8.08 3.82 -5.21
C GLU A 211 -7.09 2.77 -4.72
N THR A 212 -6.60 2.99 -3.49
CA THR A 212 -5.74 2.05 -2.77
C THR A 212 -6.59 1.19 -1.86
N VAL A 213 -6.33 -0.11 -1.86
CA VAL A 213 -6.83 -1.07 -0.88
C VAL A 213 -5.65 -1.51 -0.02
N ILE A 214 -5.82 -1.46 1.30
CA ILE A 214 -4.86 -2.03 2.25
C ILE A 214 -5.33 -3.44 2.60
N LEU A 215 -4.44 -4.42 2.53
CA LEU A 215 -4.72 -5.82 2.88
C LEU A 215 -3.79 -6.32 3.98
N GLU A 216 -4.37 -6.85 5.05
CA GLU A 216 -3.66 -7.33 6.24
C GLU A 216 -4.54 -8.27 7.09
N PRO A 217 -3.94 -9.27 7.79
CA PRO A 217 -2.53 -9.63 7.77
C PRO A 217 -2.15 -10.42 6.50
N VAL A 218 -0.90 -10.29 6.08
CA VAL A 218 -0.30 -11.09 4.99
C VAL A 218 0.65 -12.12 5.59
N ASP A 219 0.37 -13.41 5.36
CA ASP A 219 1.25 -14.50 5.77
C ASP A 219 2.65 -14.41 5.15
N ARG A 220 3.64 -14.14 6.01
CA ARG A 220 5.07 -14.13 5.68
C ARG A 220 5.53 -15.43 5.03
N GLN A 221 5.04 -16.59 5.48
CA GLN A 221 5.49 -17.88 4.94
C GLN A 221 5.09 -18.05 3.48
N ARG A 222 3.93 -17.53 3.07
CA ARG A 222 3.51 -17.53 1.66
C ARG A 222 4.36 -16.59 0.80
N LEU A 223 4.78 -15.44 1.35
CA LEU A 223 5.71 -14.54 0.67
C LEU A 223 7.07 -15.22 0.46
N LEU A 224 7.64 -15.78 1.53
CA LEU A 224 8.91 -16.49 1.48
C LEU A 224 8.84 -17.67 0.49
N ALA A 225 7.77 -18.48 0.53
CA ALA A 225 7.60 -19.59 -0.39
C ALA A 225 7.56 -19.16 -1.87
N MET A 226 6.95 -18.00 -2.17
CA MET A 226 6.95 -17.42 -3.52
C MET A 226 8.36 -16.93 -3.93
N LEU A 227 9.11 -16.28 -3.04
CA LEU A 227 10.47 -15.85 -3.33
C LEU A 227 11.42 -17.06 -3.52
N GLU A 228 11.18 -18.14 -2.78
CA GLU A 228 11.98 -19.37 -2.82
C GLU A 228 11.73 -20.25 -4.05
N THR A 229 10.75 -19.94 -4.90
CA THR A 229 10.57 -20.67 -6.17
C THR A 229 11.70 -20.42 -7.17
N ALA A 230 12.38 -19.28 -7.04
CA ALA A 230 13.40 -18.82 -7.99
C ALA A 230 14.70 -18.36 -7.29
N PRO A 231 15.35 -19.20 -6.48
CA PRO A 231 16.53 -18.81 -5.70
C PRO A 231 17.74 -18.44 -6.60
N GLN A 232 17.74 -18.90 -7.86
CA GLN A 232 18.79 -18.58 -8.84
C GLN A 232 18.44 -17.38 -9.72
N ALA A 233 17.32 -16.69 -9.47
CA ALA A 233 16.97 -15.49 -10.22
C ALA A 233 18.04 -14.41 -10.02
N GLU A 234 18.64 -13.96 -11.12
CA GLU A 234 19.69 -12.94 -11.09
C GLU A 234 19.11 -11.57 -10.74
N ASN A 235 19.90 -10.77 -10.02
CA ASN A 235 19.58 -9.36 -9.77
C ASN A 235 19.82 -8.54 -11.04
N GLN A 236 18.75 -7.99 -11.61
CA GLN A 236 18.77 -7.25 -12.88
C GLN A 236 18.54 -5.75 -12.71
N TYR A 237 18.67 -5.21 -11.50
CA TYR A 237 18.41 -3.79 -11.28
C TYR A 237 19.50 -2.90 -11.92
N GLY A 238 19.11 -2.16 -12.97
CA GLY A 238 19.99 -1.27 -13.73
C GLY A 238 19.99 0.20 -13.29
N GLY A 239 19.36 0.55 -12.15
CA GLY A 239 19.36 1.91 -11.62
C GLY A 239 18.24 2.83 -12.13
N SER A 240 17.51 2.44 -13.17
CA SER A 240 16.38 3.21 -13.71
C SER A 240 15.03 2.61 -13.29
N LEU A 241 14.13 3.46 -12.81
CA LEU A 241 12.74 3.09 -12.52
C LEU A 241 11.81 3.21 -13.75
N HIS A 242 12.26 3.85 -14.83
CA HIS A 242 11.41 4.20 -15.97
C HIS A 242 11.00 3.02 -16.85
N ASP A 243 11.82 1.96 -16.89
CA ASP A 243 11.60 0.78 -17.73
C ASP A 243 11.14 -0.45 -16.94
N LEU A 244 10.65 -0.24 -15.72
CA LEU A 244 10.18 -1.32 -14.88
C LEU A 244 8.77 -1.77 -15.30
N PRO A 245 8.47 -3.08 -15.23
CA PRO A 245 7.11 -3.57 -15.41
C PRO A 245 6.16 -2.90 -14.41
N LYS A 246 4.89 -2.76 -14.78
CA LYS A 246 3.89 -2.08 -13.96
C LYS A 246 3.73 -2.81 -12.62
N GLU A 247 3.60 -2.05 -11.54
CA GLU A 247 3.29 -2.60 -10.22
C GLU A 247 1.87 -3.20 -10.18
N VAL A 248 1.78 -4.37 -9.57
CA VAL A 248 0.55 -5.14 -9.37
C VAL A 248 0.14 -5.13 -7.91
N LEU A 249 1.10 -5.28 -7.00
CA LEU A 249 0.89 -5.32 -5.56
C LEU A 249 2.16 -4.83 -4.86
N ASP A 250 2.05 -3.98 -3.86
CA ASP A 250 3.18 -3.54 -3.05
C ASP A 250 3.05 -4.07 -1.62
N LEU A 251 4.14 -4.51 -1.02
CA LEU A 251 4.18 -4.97 0.37
C LEU A 251 5.04 -4.02 1.18
N SER A 252 4.46 -3.45 2.24
CA SER A 252 5.25 -2.84 3.30
C SER A 252 5.84 -3.94 4.17
N VAL A 253 7.17 -3.92 4.28
CA VAL A 253 7.94 -4.83 5.12
C VAL A 253 8.91 -4.05 6.00
N SER A 254 9.35 -4.68 7.08
CA SER A 254 10.32 -4.12 8.03
C SER A 254 11.44 -5.13 8.31
N LEU A 255 12.62 -4.62 8.61
CA LEU A 255 13.78 -5.37 9.09
C LEU A 255 14.28 -4.68 10.37
N PRO A 256 13.66 -4.94 11.53
CA PRO A 256 13.96 -4.21 12.77
C PRO A 256 15.43 -4.29 13.19
N LEU A 257 16.07 -5.44 12.98
CA LEU A 257 17.51 -5.61 13.24
C LEU A 257 18.36 -4.60 12.45
N LEU A 258 17.96 -4.28 11.21
CA LEU A 258 18.66 -3.36 10.32
C LEU A 258 18.08 -1.93 10.37
N GLY A 259 17.13 -1.66 11.27
CA GLY A 259 16.51 -0.33 11.42
C GLY A 259 15.63 0.09 10.23
N TYR A 260 15.20 -0.85 9.39
CA TYR A 260 14.24 -0.55 8.33
C TYR A 260 12.82 -0.73 8.84
N ASP A 261 12.02 0.32 8.66
CA ASP A 261 10.57 0.28 8.82
C ASP A 261 9.89 0.75 7.53
N ASN A 262 8.83 0.04 7.14
CA ASN A 262 8.00 0.40 5.99
C ASN A 262 8.76 0.58 4.66
N ILE A 263 9.67 -0.36 4.37
CA ILE A 263 10.29 -0.50 3.04
C ILE A 263 9.43 -1.42 2.15
N SER A 264 9.73 -1.50 0.86
CA SER A 264 8.87 -2.13 -0.15
C SER A 264 9.43 -3.45 -0.66
N ILE A 265 8.53 -4.43 -0.82
CA ILE A 265 8.65 -5.53 -1.78
C ILE A 265 7.47 -5.41 -2.75
N SER A 266 7.75 -4.94 -3.96
CA SER A 266 6.79 -4.64 -5.02
C SER A 266 6.76 -5.78 -6.04
N LEU A 267 5.58 -6.39 -6.22
CA LEU A 267 5.29 -7.34 -7.28
C LEU A 267 4.83 -6.61 -8.53
N ARG A 268 5.41 -6.99 -9.66
CA ARG A 268 5.21 -6.33 -10.95
C ARG A 268 4.82 -7.33 -12.02
N GLU A 269 4.16 -6.84 -13.07
CA GLU A 269 3.72 -7.63 -14.22
C GLU A 269 4.85 -8.49 -14.77
N GLY A 270 4.55 -9.71 -15.23
CA GLY A 270 5.57 -10.65 -15.72
C GLY A 270 6.29 -11.45 -14.62
N GLY A 271 5.84 -11.36 -13.37
CA GLY A 271 6.41 -12.10 -12.25
C GLY A 271 7.73 -11.53 -11.75
N TRP A 272 7.84 -10.20 -11.73
CA TRP A 272 9.01 -9.49 -11.25
C TRP A 272 8.81 -9.02 -9.81
N VAL A 273 9.87 -9.08 -9.02
CA VAL A 273 9.96 -8.57 -7.64
C VAL A 273 10.97 -7.45 -7.62
N LEU A 274 10.54 -6.25 -7.24
CA LEU A 274 11.40 -5.11 -6.94
C LEU A 274 11.41 -4.89 -5.43
N THR A 275 12.57 -4.64 -4.83
CA THR A 275 12.65 -4.20 -3.43
C THR A 275 13.69 -3.11 -3.26
N ASN A 276 13.50 -2.24 -2.26
CA ASN A 276 14.45 -1.21 -1.85
C ASN A 276 15.13 -1.51 -0.50
N ILE A 277 15.10 -2.77 -0.02
CA ILE A 277 15.93 -3.22 1.09
C ILE A 277 17.41 -2.87 0.80
N LEU A 278 18.11 -2.34 1.82
CA LEU A 278 19.44 -1.69 1.71
C LEU A 278 19.42 -0.38 0.89
N SER A 279 18.33 0.38 0.98
CA SER A 279 18.15 1.73 0.40
C SER A 279 18.35 1.82 -1.13
N THR A 280 18.43 0.69 -1.84
CA THR A 280 18.70 0.62 -3.27
C THR A 280 17.90 -0.48 -3.93
N GLY A 281 17.44 -0.26 -5.16
CA GLY A 281 16.64 -1.22 -5.91
C GLY A 281 17.37 -2.55 -6.14
N LYS A 282 16.66 -3.67 -5.94
CA LYS A 282 17.00 -5.02 -6.38
C LYS A 282 15.82 -5.59 -7.15
N LEU A 283 16.08 -6.19 -8.31
CA LEU A 283 15.04 -6.66 -9.22
C LEU A 283 15.29 -8.12 -9.59
N PHE A 284 14.33 -8.99 -9.31
CA PHE A 284 14.42 -10.43 -9.54
C PHE A 284 13.19 -10.94 -10.29
N GLN A 285 13.36 -11.95 -11.14
CA GLN A 285 12.26 -12.61 -11.84
C GLN A 285 11.90 -13.93 -11.15
N VAL A 286 10.77 -13.97 -10.46
CA VAL A 286 10.27 -15.15 -9.72
C VAL A 286 9.30 -16.02 -10.53
N GLY A 287 8.85 -15.50 -11.67
CA GLY A 287 7.94 -16.19 -12.59
C GLY A 287 6.48 -15.79 -12.40
N GLU A 288 5.72 -15.76 -13.50
CA GLU A 288 4.33 -15.30 -13.52
C GLU A 288 3.40 -16.17 -12.66
N ASP A 289 3.59 -17.49 -12.68
CA ASP A 289 2.73 -18.41 -11.93
C ASP A 289 2.87 -18.21 -10.42
N ALA A 290 4.10 -18.20 -9.90
CA ALA A 290 4.36 -18.03 -8.48
C ALA A 290 3.91 -16.66 -7.96
N ALA A 291 4.23 -15.58 -8.70
CA ALA A 291 3.79 -14.24 -8.35
C ALA A 291 2.25 -14.11 -8.44
N GLY A 292 1.64 -14.67 -9.49
CA GLY A 292 0.20 -14.64 -9.71
C GLY A 292 -0.58 -15.40 -8.65
N ASP A 293 -0.08 -16.55 -8.21
CA ASP A 293 -0.68 -17.33 -7.12
C ASP A 293 -0.58 -16.58 -5.78
N PHE A 294 0.55 -15.93 -5.49
CA PHE A 294 0.68 -15.09 -4.30
C PHE A 294 -0.24 -13.86 -4.35
N VAL A 295 -0.32 -13.16 -5.48
CA VAL A 295 -1.25 -12.02 -5.65
C VAL A 295 -2.70 -12.47 -5.46
N ARG A 296 -3.09 -13.62 -6.03
CA ARG A 296 -4.44 -14.18 -5.86
C ARG A 296 -4.72 -14.48 -4.39
N TYR A 297 -3.78 -15.12 -3.70
CA TYR A 297 -3.86 -15.35 -2.26
C TYR A 297 -4.11 -14.03 -1.50
N VAL A 298 -3.31 -12.99 -1.75
CA VAL A 298 -3.47 -11.71 -1.04
C VAL A 298 -4.84 -11.08 -1.33
N LEU A 299 -5.29 -11.07 -2.58
CA LEU A 299 -6.55 -10.41 -2.96
C LEU A 299 -7.80 -11.18 -2.57
N GLU A 300 -7.75 -12.51 -2.51
CA GLU A 300 -8.91 -13.37 -2.26
C GLU A 300 -9.01 -13.86 -0.81
N GLU A 301 -7.88 -14.03 -0.12
CA GLU A 301 -7.83 -14.60 1.23
C GLU A 301 -7.52 -13.56 2.33
N CYS A 302 -6.76 -12.49 2.05
CA CYS A 302 -6.46 -11.47 3.07
C CYS A 302 -7.64 -10.49 3.27
N PRO A 303 -8.02 -10.18 4.52
CA PRO A 303 -8.92 -9.07 4.80
C PRO A 303 -8.35 -7.76 4.26
N GLY A 304 -9.22 -6.88 3.78
CA GLY A 304 -8.77 -5.58 3.29
C GLY A 304 -9.79 -4.48 3.51
N TYR A 305 -9.34 -3.25 3.39
CA TYR A 305 -10.15 -2.04 3.55
C TYR A 305 -9.62 -0.90 2.68
N ARG A 306 -10.48 0.07 2.42
CA ARG A 306 -10.14 1.30 1.69
C ARG A 306 -9.93 2.43 2.70
N PRO A 307 -8.72 2.97 2.84
CA PRO A 307 -8.47 4.06 3.77
C PRO A 307 -9.13 5.34 3.27
N ARG A 308 -9.84 6.04 4.16
CA ARG A 308 -10.32 7.40 3.95
C ARG A 308 -9.78 8.29 5.05
N TYR A 309 -8.85 9.17 4.70
CA TYR A 309 -8.29 10.11 5.67
C TYR A 309 -9.30 11.23 5.96
N THR A 310 -9.61 11.45 7.24
CA THR A 310 -10.50 12.52 7.70
C THR A 310 -9.69 13.59 8.41
N SER A 311 -9.97 14.87 8.14
CA SER A 311 -9.39 15.97 8.91
C SER A 311 -9.95 15.93 10.34
N SER A 312 -9.08 16.11 11.34
CA SER A 312 -9.42 16.02 12.76
C SER A 312 -10.29 17.19 13.30
N GLU A 313 -10.98 17.95 12.44
CA GLU A 313 -11.79 19.10 12.85
C GLU A 313 -13.22 18.75 13.28
N GLU A 314 -13.74 17.55 13.01
CA GLU A 314 -15.05 17.13 13.53
C GLU A 314 -14.95 16.48 14.92
N ARG A 315 -14.46 17.24 15.91
CA ARG A 315 -14.98 17.07 17.27
C ARG A 315 -16.34 17.75 17.32
N ALA A 316 -17.39 16.98 17.00
CA ALA A 316 -18.74 17.34 17.41
C ALA A 316 -18.72 17.60 18.93
N ALA A 317 -19.15 18.81 19.31
CA ALA A 317 -19.28 19.22 20.70
C ALA A 317 -20.07 18.15 21.48
N ILE A 318 -19.51 17.72 22.61
CA ILE A 318 -20.22 16.93 23.60
C ILE A 318 -21.36 17.82 24.13
N PRO A 319 -22.64 17.44 23.98
CA PRO A 319 -23.71 18.10 24.71
C PRO A 319 -23.58 17.73 26.19
N GLU A 320 -23.66 18.75 27.05
CA GLU A 320 -23.68 18.62 28.53
C GLU A 320 -24.75 17.64 29.03
#